data_AF-A0A183IXP4-F1
#
_entry.id   AF-A0A183IXP4-F1
#
_cell.length_a   1.000
_cell.length_b   1.000
_cell.length_c   1.000
_cell.angle_alpha   90.00
_cell.angle_beta   90.00
_cell.angle_gamma   90.00
#
_symmetry.space_group_name_H-M   'P 1'
#
loop_
_entity.id
_entity.type
_entity.pdbx_description
1 polymer ?
#
loop_
_entity_poly.entity_id
_entity_poly.type
_entity_poly.pdbx_seq_one_letter_code
_entity_poly.pdbx_strand_id
1 'polypeptide(L)'
;MGLDVDVDQVTKIITTQADIGCMFKPVDGSEAGETESDDDEDEDVFGMITILDMTQNTVVSNQMRSSLLDKCKRSNLTADNKAKFASVFSGDNRVALLINERFIGIPPKIALPAFECLKKELLTKSPSFTHFLSILLISKAEPLETGQKRRHKKEDGDDNSETVFLHPEAKFLQEVSHVTFDYEVDMKLEEEELHSFRRVIVLESCDLETFVESLKNNFENS
;
A
#
# COMPACT_ATOMS: atom_id res chain seq x y z
N MET A 1 -1.98 2.04 -9.02
CA MET A 1 -2.96 2.68 -8.10
C MET A 1 -4.41 2.70 -8.61
N GLY A 2 -4.70 2.79 -9.92
CA GLY A 2 -6.10 2.85 -10.39
C GLY A 2 -6.81 4.17 -10.03
N LEU A 3 -6.03 5.22 -9.79
CA LEU A 3 -6.46 6.60 -9.60
C LEU A 3 -6.05 7.38 -10.85
N ASP A 4 -6.89 8.32 -11.27
CA ASP A 4 -6.56 9.29 -12.31
C ASP A 4 -5.68 10.39 -11.69
N VAL A 5 -4.36 10.25 -11.85
CA VAL A 5 -3.36 11.14 -11.26
C VAL A 5 -2.18 11.31 -12.20
N ASP A 6 -1.62 12.52 -12.21
CA ASP A 6 -0.41 12.86 -12.94
C ASP A 6 0.82 12.20 -12.29
N VAL A 7 1.29 11.12 -12.91
CA VAL A 7 2.43 10.33 -12.42
C VAL A 7 3.73 11.12 -12.49
N ASP A 8 3.90 12.03 -13.44
CA ASP A 8 5.12 12.84 -13.57
C ASP A 8 5.23 13.79 -12.38
N GLN A 9 4.11 14.38 -11.96
CA GLN A 9 4.08 15.21 -10.75
C GLN A 9 4.31 14.39 -9.48
N VAL A 10 3.77 13.16 -9.38
CA VAL A 10 4.06 12.26 -8.25
C VAL A 10 5.56 11.97 -8.18
N THR A 11 6.16 11.58 -9.31
CA THR A 11 7.60 11.29 -9.43
C THR A 11 8.43 12.51 -9.05
N LYS A 12 8.06 13.70 -9.51
CA LYS A 12 8.74 14.94 -9.14
C LYS A 12 8.69 15.21 -7.64
N ILE A 13 7.56 14.97 -6.97
CA ILE A 13 7.46 15.16 -5.52
C ILE A 13 8.35 14.15 -4.79
N ILE A 14 8.30 12.87 -5.18
CA ILE A 14 9.08 11.79 -4.55
C ILE A 14 10.58 11.99 -4.74
N THR A 15 11.02 12.50 -5.89
CA THR A 15 12.45 12.74 -6.19
C THR A 15 13.00 14.02 -5.58
N THR A 16 12.14 14.93 -5.10
CA THR A 16 12.56 16.23 -4.51
C THR A 16 12.29 16.34 -3.02
N GLN A 17 11.55 15.40 -2.43
CA GLN A 17 11.41 15.29 -0.97
C GLN A 17 12.71 14.78 -0.32
N ALA A 18 12.74 14.77 1.01
CA ALA A 18 13.83 14.13 1.74
C ALA A 18 13.91 12.63 1.38
N ASP A 19 15.12 12.08 1.36
CA ASP A 19 15.36 10.65 1.09
C ASP A 19 14.67 9.80 2.16
N ILE A 20 13.43 9.39 1.89
CA ILE A 20 12.59 8.58 2.79
C ILE A 20 12.17 7.33 2.04
N GLY A 21 12.56 6.19 2.61
CA GLY A 21 12.33 4.87 2.08
C GLY A 21 13.57 4.27 1.41
N CYS A 22 13.38 3.25 0.59
CA CYS A 22 14.48 2.60 -0.09
C CYS A 22 14.06 2.04 -1.45
N MET A 23 15.05 1.85 -2.32
CA MET A 23 14.90 1.23 -3.63
C MET A 23 15.55 -0.16 -3.61
N PHE A 24 14.92 -1.10 -4.28
CA PHE A 24 15.45 -2.45 -4.49
C PHE A 24 16.07 -2.52 -5.88
N LYS A 25 17.38 -2.78 -5.91
CA LYS A 25 18.14 -3.01 -7.12
C LYS A 25 18.62 -4.46 -7.18
N PRO A 26 18.72 -5.07 -8.36
CA PRO A 26 19.44 -6.32 -8.51
C PRO A 26 20.90 -6.10 -8.11
N VAL A 27 21.52 -7.15 -7.55
CA VAL A 27 22.98 -7.17 -7.37
C VAL A 27 23.51 -7.99 -8.53
N ASP A 28 24.24 -7.35 -9.43
CA ASP A 28 24.97 -8.09 -10.46
C ASP A 28 26.01 -8.97 -9.77
N GLY A 29 25.97 -10.27 -10.05
CA GLY A 29 26.84 -11.26 -9.44
C GLY A 29 28.32 -11.14 -9.84
N SER A 30 28.74 -10.04 -10.44
CA SER A 30 30.14 -9.71 -10.68
C SER A 30 30.75 -9.15 -9.38
N GLU A 31 31.44 -10.03 -8.66
CA GLU A 31 32.32 -9.63 -7.56
C GLU A 31 33.26 -8.49 -8.00
N ALA A 32 33.40 -7.49 -7.13
CA ALA A 32 34.57 -6.63 -6.96
C ALA A 32 35.50 -6.52 -8.19
N GLY A 33 35.14 -5.64 -9.12
CA GLY A 33 36.03 -5.25 -10.21
C GLY A 33 35.69 -3.82 -10.61
N GLU A 34 36.60 -2.89 -10.31
CA GLU A 34 36.61 -1.55 -10.87
C GLU A 34 36.57 -1.67 -12.40
N THR A 35 35.41 -1.48 -13.00
CA THR A 35 35.30 -1.01 -14.37
C THR A 35 34.46 0.24 -14.34
N GLU A 36 35.13 1.37 -14.52
CA GLU A 36 34.51 2.60 -15.01
C GLU A 36 33.89 2.26 -16.39
N SER A 37 32.66 1.75 -16.38
CA SER A 37 31.83 1.68 -17.57
C SER A 37 30.97 2.95 -17.57
N ASP A 38 31.43 3.95 -18.31
CA ASP A 38 30.62 5.03 -18.87
C ASP A 38 29.63 4.44 -19.90
N ASP A 39 28.69 3.62 -19.43
CA ASP A 39 27.51 3.26 -20.20
C ASP A 39 26.30 3.56 -19.32
N ASP A 40 25.36 4.33 -19.88
CA ASP A 40 24.03 4.61 -19.36
C ASP A 40 23.23 3.28 -19.26
N GLU A 41 23.68 2.34 -18.42
CA GLU A 41 22.89 1.19 -18.03
C GLU A 41 21.79 1.73 -17.12
N ASP A 42 20.59 1.85 -17.69
CA ASP A 42 19.36 2.08 -16.95
C ASP A 42 19.36 1.18 -15.71
N GLU A 43 19.69 1.74 -14.53
CA GLU A 43 19.76 0.97 -13.30
C GLU A 43 18.38 0.41 -13.00
N ASP A 44 18.18 -0.88 -13.23
CA ASP A 44 16.88 -1.51 -13.06
C ASP A 44 16.42 -1.42 -11.60
N VAL A 45 15.29 -0.74 -11.39
CA VAL A 45 14.63 -0.65 -10.08
C VAL A 45 13.56 -1.72 -9.99
N PHE A 46 13.78 -2.74 -9.18
CA PHE A 46 12.83 -3.84 -9.03
C PHE A 46 11.70 -3.51 -8.04
N GLY A 47 11.88 -2.48 -7.23
CA GLY A 47 10.81 -1.94 -6.41
C GLY A 47 11.28 -0.80 -5.52
N MET A 48 10.35 -0.23 -4.79
CA MET A 48 10.62 0.83 -3.83
C MET A 48 9.61 0.81 -2.69
N ILE A 49 10.05 1.31 -1.55
CA ILE A 49 9.18 1.79 -0.49
C ILE A 49 9.45 3.28 -0.29
N THR A 50 8.41 4.10 -0.19
CA THR A 50 8.51 5.52 0.13
C THR A 50 7.16 6.04 0.64
N ILE A 51 7.10 7.33 0.96
CA ILE A 51 5.84 8.02 1.25
C ILE A 51 5.65 9.20 0.29
N LEU A 52 4.40 9.60 0.12
CA LEU A 52 4.01 10.87 -0.48
C LEU A 52 3.21 11.66 0.55
N ASP A 53 3.67 12.88 0.90
CA ASP A 53 2.94 13.74 1.84
C ASP A 53 1.64 14.25 1.19
N MET A 54 0.52 13.70 1.64
CA MET A 54 -0.84 14.03 1.19
C MET A 54 -1.45 15.21 1.97
N THR A 55 -0.73 15.75 2.95
CA THR A 55 -1.15 16.93 3.74
C THR A 55 -0.91 18.21 2.95
N GLN A 56 0.14 18.25 2.13
CA GLN A 56 0.46 19.41 1.32
C GLN A 56 -0.66 19.70 0.34
N ASN A 57 -0.93 20.97 0.08
CA ASN A 57 -1.97 21.40 -0.86
C ASN A 57 -1.41 21.47 -2.29
N THR A 58 -1.02 20.31 -2.84
CA THR A 58 -0.54 20.17 -4.22
C THR A 58 -1.70 19.75 -5.13
N VAL A 59 -1.52 19.92 -6.45
CA VAL A 59 -2.52 19.46 -7.43
C VAL A 59 -2.72 17.95 -7.30
N VAL A 60 -1.63 17.20 -7.22
CA VAL A 60 -1.61 15.74 -7.04
C VAL A 60 -2.34 15.30 -5.78
N SER A 61 -2.01 15.87 -4.62
CA SER A 61 -2.62 15.44 -3.35
C SER A 61 -4.13 15.72 -3.33
N ASN A 62 -4.57 16.83 -3.91
CA ASN A 62 -5.99 17.15 -4.04
C ASN A 62 -6.73 16.19 -4.99
N GLN A 63 -6.13 15.87 -6.14
CA GLN A 63 -6.70 14.91 -7.10
C GLN A 63 -6.83 13.53 -6.47
N MET A 64 -5.76 13.02 -5.85
CA MET A 64 -5.77 11.73 -5.16
C MET A 64 -6.80 11.72 -4.02
N ARG A 65 -6.85 12.75 -3.17
CA ARG A 65 -7.83 12.87 -2.09
C ARG A 65 -9.26 12.85 -2.62
N SER A 66 -9.56 13.67 -3.64
CA SER A 66 -10.89 13.72 -4.24
C SER A 66 -11.29 12.37 -4.82
N SER A 67 -10.39 11.73 -5.56
CA SER A 67 -10.62 10.43 -6.18
C SER A 67 -10.88 9.35 -5.12
N LEU A 68 -10.07 9.28 -4.07
CA LEU A 68 -10.23 8.34 -2.97
C LEU A 68 -11.54 8.57 -2.20
N LEU A 69 -11.91 9.82 -1.93
CA LEU A 69 -13.19 10.15 -1.30
C LEU A 69 -14.37 9.71 -2.17
N ASP A 70 -14.30 9.89 -3.49
CA ASP A 70 -15.38 9.47 -4.38
C ASP A 70 -15.45 7.95 -4.54
N LYS A 71 -14.32 7.24 -4.51
CA LYS A 71 -14.28 5.77 -4.43
C LYS A 71 -14.87 5.29 -3.09
N CYS A 72 -14.51 5.92 -1.97
CA CYS A 72 -15.08 5.62 -0.65
C CYS A 72 -16.59 5.86 -0.59
N LYS A 73 -17.11 6.94 -1.20
CA LYS A 73 -18.56 7.20 -1.24
C LYS A 73 -19.33 6.07 -1.95
N ARG A 74 -18.74 5.52 -3.01
CA ARG A 74 -19.30 4.43 -3.84
C ARG A 74 -19.06 3.04 -3.27
N SER A 75 -18.19 2.88 -2.28
CA SER A 75 -17.93 1.58 -1.67
C SER A 75 -19.10 1.08 -0.84
N ASN A 76 -19.04 -0.20 -0.45
CA ASN A 76 -20.00 -0.89 0.41
C ASN A 76 -19.85 -0.54 1.91
N LEU A 77 -18.98 0.42 2.27
CA LEU A 77 -18.81 0.85 3.65
C LEU A 77 -20.11 1.42 4.26
N THR A 78 -20.25 1.27 5.57
CA THR A 78 -21.27 1.95 6.36
C THR A 78 -21.09 3.47 6.30
N ALA A 79 -22.16 4.23 6.59
CA ALA A 79 -22.09 5.69 6.64
C ALA A 79 -21.04 6.18 7.65
N ASP A 80 -20.95 5.52 8.80
CA ASP A 80 -19.98 5.84 9.86
C ASP A 80 -18.54 5.61 9.39
N ASN A 81 -18.26 4.49 8.70
CA ASN A 81 -16.93 4.23 8.16
C ASN A 81 -16.57 5.17 7.00
N LYS A 82 -17.55 5.58 6.18
CA LYS A 82 -17.35 6.62 5.15
C LYS A 82 -17.03 7.98 5.78
N ALA A 83 -17.71 8.33 6.86
CA ALA A 83 -17.43 9.56 7.61
C ALA A 83 -16.04 9.50 8.28
N LYS A 84 -15.68 8.36 8.87
CA LYS A 84 -14.35 8.12 9.46
C LYS A 84 -13.24 8.25 8.42
N PHE A 85 -13.42 7.69 7.22
CA PHE A 85 -12.48 7.88 6.12
C PHE A 85 -12.36 9.36 5.71
N ALA A 86 -13.49 10.05 5.56
CA ALA A 86 -13.49 11.46 5.20
C ALA A 86 -12.78 12.35 6.25
N SER A 87 -12.91 12.02 7.54
CA SER A 87 -12.24 12.77 8.62
C SER A 87 -10.71 12.64 8.61
N VAL A 88 -10.14 11.60 7.98
CA VAL A 88 -8.69 11.43 7.84
C VAL A 88 -8.05 12.64 7.15
N PHE A 89 -8.76 13.25 6.19
CA PHE A 89 -8.27 14.41 5.44
C PHE A 89 -8.75 15.76 5.98
N SER A 90 -9.34 15.78 7.17
CA SER A 90 -9.91 16.99 7.79
C SER A 90 -9.13 17.41 9.04
N GLY A 91 -9.27 18.68 9.43
CA GLY A 91 -8.64 19.21 10.64
C GLY A 91 -7.13 19.27 10.54
N ASP A 92 -6.44 18.97 11.64
CA ASP A 92 -4.98 19.01 11.76
C ASP A 92 -4.31 17.68 11.41
N ASN A 93 -5.04 16.76 10.78
CA ASN A 93 -4.51 15.46 10.38
C ASN A 93 -3.43 15.60 9.32
N ARG A 94 -2.32 14.87 9.50
CA ARG A 94 -1.21 14.80 8.57
C ARG A 94 -1.17 13.41 7.98
N VAL A 95 -1.36 13.31 6.67
CA VAL A 95 -1.57 12.05 5.96
C VAL A 95 -0.40 11.79 5.04
N ALA A 96 0.17 10.60 5.13
CA ALA A 96 1.16 10.09 4.18
C ALA A 96 0.55 8.94 3.38
N LEU A 97 0.67 9.00 2.05
CA LEU A 97 0.43 7.83 1.20
C LEU A 97 1.69 6.97 1.20
N LEU A 98 1.59 5.77 1.77
CA LEU A 98 2.62 4.74 1.70
C LEU A 98 2.62 4.11 0.31
N ILE A 99 3.76 4.18 -0.36
CA ILE A 99 4.01 3.52 -1.64
C ILE A 99 4.96 2.37 -1.35
N ASN A 100 4.48 1.14 -1.48
CA ASN A 100 5.28 -0.09 -1.37
C ASN A 100 4.95 -0.94 -2.59
N GLU A 101 5.78 -0.82 -3.63
CA GLU A 101 5.58 -1.50 -4.91
C GLU A 101 6.87 -2.22 -5.27
N ARG A 102 6.77 -3.50 -5.60
CA ARG A 102 7.92 -4.33 -5.98
C ARG A 102 7.49 -5.43 -6.93
N PHE A 103 8.42 -5.91 -7.76
CA PHE A 103 8.16 -7.05 -8.62
C PHE A 103 7.80 -8.30 -7.81
N ILE A 104 6.91 -9.12 -8.37
CA ILE A 104 6.39 -10.36 -7.75
C ILE A 104 7.54 -11.32 -7.41
N GLY A 105 8.58 -11.35 -8.24
CA GLY A 105 9.76 -12.20 -8.03
C GLY A 105 10.64 -11.81 -6.85
N ILE A 106 10.46 -10.62 -6.25
CA ILE A 106 11.26 -10.24 -5.08
C ILE A 106 10.78 -11.03 -3.84
N PRO A 107 11.71 -11.63 -3.07
CA PRO A 107 11.35 -12.36 -1.86
C PRO A 107 10.60 -11.49 -0.82
N PRO A 108 9.51 -11.99 -0.20
CA PRO A 108 8.76 -11.25 0.83
C PRO A 108 9.60 -10.79 2.02
N LYS A 109 10.69 -11.51 2.34
CA LYS A 109 11.63 -11.14 3.42
C LYS A 109 12.24 -9.75 3.30
N ILE A 110 12.20 -9.13 2.11
CA ILE A 110 12.67 -7.74 1.93
C ILE A 110 11.76 -6.72 2.63
N ALA A 111 10.49 -7.06 2.86
CA ALA A 111 9.51 -6.13 3.39
C ALA A 111 9.92 -5.64 4.80
N LEU A 112 10.37 -6.54 5.68
CA LEU A 112 10.76 -6.17 7.04
C LEU A 112 11.88 -5.11 7.08
N PRO A 113 13.08 -5.35 6.50
CA PRO A 113 14.13 -4.33 6.52
C PRO A 113 13.73 -3.04 5.76
N ALA A 114 12.87 -3.14 4.74
CA ALA A 114 12.35 -1.98 4.03
C ALA A 114 11.47 -1.09 4.93
N PHE A 115 10.56 -1.69 5.69
CA PHE A 115 9.70 -0.97 6.63
C PHE A 115 10.46 -0.46 7.87
N GLU A 116 11.46 -1.20 8.37
CA GLU A 116 12.35 -0.72 9.42
C GLU A 116 13.14 0.52 8.97
N CYS A 117 13.65 0.51 7.73
CA CYS A 117 14.31 1.65 7.11
C CYS A 117 13.37 2.86 7.02
N LEU A 118 12.18 2.66 6.43
CA LEU A 118 11.18 3.70 6.27
C LEU A 118 10.82 4.35 7.61
N LYS A 119 10.55 3.53 8.64
CA LYS A 119 10.19 4.01 9.98
C LYS A 119 11.31 4.87 10.58
N LYS A 120 12.57 4.41 10.50
CA LYS A 120 13.72 5.16 11.00
C LYS A 120 13.86 6.52 10.32
N GLU A 121 13.63 6.58 9.02
CA GLU A 121 13.74 7.81 8.23
C GLU A 121 12.57 8.76 8.47
N LEU A 122 11.35 8.24 8.61
CA LEU A 122 10.18 9.04 8.99
C LEU A 122 10.39 9.77 10.32
N LEU A 123 11.03 9.12 11.30
CA LEU A 123 11.33 9.72 12.61
C LEU A 123 12.38 10.85 12.54
N THR A 124 13.23 10.87 11.52
CA THR A 124 14.41 11.75 11.46
C THR A 124 14.34 12.81 10.36
N LYS A 125 13.63 12.52 9.26
CA LYS A 125 13.64 13.31 8.03
C LYS A 125 12.28 13.89 7.66
N SER A 126 11.21 13.48 8.34
CA SER A 126 9.83 13.86 8.00
C SER A 126 9.12 14.53 9.18
N PRO A 127 8.13 15.39 8.92
CA PRO A 127 7.12 15.69 9.93
C PRO A 127 6.43 14.41 10.45
N SER A 128 5.94 14.48 11.69
CA SER A 128 5.08 13.45 12.26
C SER A 128 3.75 13.40 11.52
N PHE A 129 3.49 12.29 10.83
CA PHE A 129 2.17 11.98 10.26
C PHE A 129 1.25 11.44 11.35
N THR A 130 -0.05 11.75 11.26
CA THR A 130 -1.08 11.16 12.12
C THR A 130 -1.70 9.92 11.50
N HIS A 131 -1.70 9.83 10.17
CA HIS A 131 -2.26 8.69 9.43
C HIS A 131 -1.36 8.27 8.26
N PHE A 132 -1.36 6.97 7.99
CA PHE A 132 -0.79 6.39 6.78
C PHE A 132 -1.92 5.77 5.95
N LEU A 133 -1.91 6.05 4.65
CA LEU A 133 -2.82 5.44 3.68
C LEU A 133 -2.03 4.53 2.76
N SER A 134 -2.51 3.32 2.50
CA SER A 134 -1.91 2.40 1.53
C SER A 134 -2.95 1.96 0.50
N ILE A 135 -2.54 1.78 -0.75
CA ILE A 135 -3.40 1.32 -1.85
C ILE A 135 -2.81 0.03 -2.43
N LEU A 136 -3.41 -1.09 -2.08
CA LEU A 136 -2.89 -2.42 -2.38
C LEU A 136 -3.61 -3.03 -3.56
N LEU A 137 -2.91 -3.80 -4.40
CA LEU A 137 -3.54 -4.70 -5.35
C LEU A 137 -3.94 -6.00 -4.65
N ILE A 138 -5.21 -6.37 -4.77
CA ILE A 138 -5.73 -7.65 -4.30
C ILE A 138 -6.57 -8.31 -5.39
N SER A 139 -6.75 -9.60 -5.26
CA SER A 139 -7.68 -10.39 -6.06
C SER A 139 -8.71 -11.03 -5.15
N LYS A 140 -9.95 -11.14 -5.62
CA LYS A 140 -11.01 -11.87 -4.94
C LYS A 140 -11.63 -12.89 -5.88
N ALA A 141 -11.87 -14.09 -5.36
CA ALA A 141 -12.64 -15.10 -6.05
C ALA A 141 -14.14 -14.81 -5.94
N GLU A 142 -14.88 -14.97 -7.04
CA GLU A 142 -16.34 -14.95 -6.98
C GLU A 142 -16.83 -16.07 -6.05
N PRO A 143 -17.82 -15.82 -5.18
CA PRO A 143 -18.45 -16.89 -4.43
C PRO A 143 -19.12 -17.85 -5.44
N LEU A 144 -18.66 -19.11 -5.47
CA LEU A 144 -19.37 -20.15 -6.22
C LEU A 144 -20.83 -20.18 -5.75
N GLU A 145 -21.78 -19.87 -6.65
CA GLU A 145 -23.22 -20.02 -6.40
C GLU A 145 -23.59 -21.52 -6.27
N THR A 146 -23.14 -22.17 -5.20
CA THR A 146 -23.56 -23.51 -4.84
C THR A 146 -24.29 -23.43 -3.50
N GLY A 147 -25.62 -23.53 -3.58
CA GLY A 147 -26.53 -23.39 -2.46
C GLY A 147 -26.35 -24.44 -1.37
N GLN A 148 -25.40 -24.23 -0.46
CA GLN A 148 -25.38 -24.89 0.85
C GLN A 148 -25.12 -23.89 1.96
N LYS A 149 -26.20 -23.59 2.69
CA LYS A 149 -26.21 -22.80 3.93
C LYS A 149 -25.30 -23.44 4.97
N ARG A 150 -24.05 -22.99 5.07
CA ARG A 150 -23.26 -23.15 6.30
C ARG A 150 -23.65 -22.01 7.24
N ARG A 151 -24.48 -22.36 8.23
CA ARG A 151 -24.79 -21.49 9.37
C ARG A 151 -23.53 -21.30 10.19
N HIS A 152 -22.80 -20.21 9.97
CA HIS A 152 -21.96 -19.63 11.00
C HIS A 152 -22.18 -18.11 11.09
N LYS A 153 -22.03 -17.67 12.34
CA LYS A 153 -22.43 -16.42 13.00
C LYS A 153 -22.13 -15.14 12.18
N LYS A 154 -23.15 -14.29 12.05
CA LYS A 154 -23.07 -12.92 11.51
C LYS A 154 -22.23 -12.03 12.44
N GLU A 155 -21.19 -11.43 11.88
CA GLU A 155 -20.58 -10.15 12.26
C GLU A 155 -20.06 -9.52 10.95
N ASP A 156 -20.00 -8.19 10.90
CA ASP A 156 -20.15 -7.32 9.72
C ASP A 156 -19.45 -7.73 8.40
N GLY A 157 -20.23 -7.67 7.31
CA GLY A 157 -19.76 -7.26 5.98
C GLY A 157 -18.83 -8.17 5.19
N ASP A 158 -18.55 -9.40 5.64
CA ASP A 158 -17.61 -10.28 4.93
C ASP A 158 -18.30 -11.04 3.78
N ASP A 159 -17.97 -10.60 2.57
CA ASP A 159 -18.22 -11.34 1.34
C ASP A 159 -17.38 -12.62 1.40
N ASN A 160 -18.00 -13.78 1.15
CA ASN A 160 -17.43 -15.12 1.33
C ASN A 160 -16.36 -15.48 0.27
N SER A 161 -15.70 -14.46 -0.28
CA SER A 161 -14.64 -14.50 -1.28
C SER A 161 -13.26 -14.60 -0.62
N GLU A 162 -12.47 -15.61 -0.97
CA GLU A 162 -11.07 -15.67 -0.55
C GLU A 162 -10.29 -14.50 -1.17
N THR A 163 -9.71 -13.65 -0.32
CA THR A 163 -8.88 -12.52 -0.79
C THR A 163 -7.42 -12.96 -0.90
N VAL A 164 -6.87 -12.83 -2.10
CA VAL A 164 -5.45 -13.04 -2.40
C VAL A 164 -4.73 -11.69 -2.45
N PHE A 165 -3.65 -11.56 -1.69
CA PHE A 165 -2.82 -10.35 -1.69
C PHE A 165 -1.62 -10.56 -2.59
N LEU A 166 -1.29 -9.56 -3.43
CA LEU A 166 -0.10 -9.60 -4.27
C LEU A 166 1.19 -9.68 -3.44
N HIS A 167 1.19 -9.00 -2.29
CA HIS A 167 2.31 -8.92 -1.37
C HIS A 167 1.87 -9.48 -0.01
N PRO A 168 2.53 -10.53 0.52
CA PRO A 168 2.12 -11.15 1.79
C PRO A 168 2.06 -10.18 2.98
N GLU A 169 2.94 -9.18 3.00
CA GLU A 169 2.98 -8.14 4.05
C GLU A 169 1.68 -7.34 4.17
N ALA A 170 0.90 -7.27 3.08
CA ALA A 170 -0.36 -6.52 3.04
C ALA A 170 -1.44 -7.08 3.98
N LYS A 171 -1.36 -8.37 4.34
CA LYS A 171 -2.26 -8.99 5.34
C LYS A 171 -2.10 -8.33 6.70
N PHE A 172 -0.86 -8.12 7.14
CA PHE A 172 -0.56 -7.51 8.43
C PHE A 172 -0.96 -6.02 8.46
N LEU A 173 -0.84 -5.31 7.33
CA LEU A 173 -1.37 -3.93 7.22
C LEU A 173 -2.88 -3.88 7.44
N GLN A 174 -3.61 -4.86 6.91
CA GLN A 174 -5.06 -4.94 7.09
C GLN A 174 -5.45 -5.25 8.53
N GLU A 175 -4.73 -6.14 9.21
CA GLU A 175 -5.03 -6.54 10.58
C GLU A 175 -5.01 -5.37 11.57
N VAL A 176 -4.12 -4.39 11.34
CA VAL A 176 -4.01 -3.20 12.19
C VAL A 176 -4.78 -1.98 11.65
N SER A 177 -5.56 -2.17 10.59
CA SER A 177 -6.23 -1.06 9.89
C SER A 177 -7.45 -0.52 10.62
N HIS A 178 -7.66 0.79 10.48
CA HIS A 178 -8.78 1.52 11.09
C HIS A 178 -9.99 1.65 10.18
N VAL A 179 -9.73 1.76 8.87
CA VAL A 179 -10.72 1.80 7.80
C VAL A 179 -10.12 1.10 6.59
N THR A 180 -10.88 0.18 6.01
CA THR A 180 -10.51 -0.52 4.78
C THR A 180 -11.69 -0.57 3.82
N PHE A 181 -11.47 -0.28 2.54
CA PHE A 181 -12.47 -0.49 1.49
C PHE A 181 -11.84 -0.81 0.15
N ASP A 182 -12.62 -1.45 -0.71
CA ASP A 182 -12.15 -1.90 -2.01
C ASP A 182 -12.85 -1.14 -3.15
N TYR A 183 -12.15 -0.97 -4.27
CA TYR A 183 -12.74 -0.57 -5.55
C TYR A 183 -12.17 -1.40 -6.70
N GLU A 184 -13.04 -1.76 -7.64
CA GLU A 184 -12.68 -2.55 -8.80
C GLU A 184 -11.69 -1.81 -9.72
N VAL A 185 -10.80 -2.59 -10.32
CA VAL A 185 -9.89 -2.15 -11.36
C VAL A 185 -9.85 -3.18 -12.49
N ASP A 186 -9.84 -2.70 -13.73
CA ASP A 186 -9.72 -3.55 -14.90
C ASP A 186 -8.26 -3.97 -15.08
N MET A 187 -7.84 -4.99 -14.31
CA MET A 187 -6.57 -5.69 -14.46
C MET A 187 -6.84 -7.18 -14.49
N LYS A 188 -6.40 -7.82 -15.57
CA LYS A 188 -6.44 -9.27 -15.72
C LYS A 188 -5.15 -9.84 -15.18
N LEU A 189 -5.22 -10.47 -14.01
CA LEU A 189 -4.21 -11.45 -13.61
C LEU A 189 -4.54 -12.75 -14.35
N GLU A 190 -3.54 -13.58 -14.62
CA GLU A 190 -3.63 -14.70 -15.58
C GLU A 190 -4.66 -15.80 -15.22
N GLU A 191 -5.32 -15.70 -14.07
CA GLU A 191 -6.34 -16.62 -13.59
C GLU A 191 -7.76 -16.12 -13.94
N GLU A 192 -8.46 -16.85 -14.81
CA GLU A 192 -9.74 -16.46 -15.44
C GLU A 192 -10.96 -16.35 -14.46
N GLU A 193 -10.77 -16.53 -13.15
CA GLU A 193 -11.83 -16.51 -12.13
C GLU A 193 -11.61 -15.48 -11.01
N LEU A 194 -10.55 -14.66 -11.10
CA LEU A 194 -10.22 -13.65 -10.09
C LEU A 194 -10.46 -12.22 -10.61
N HIS A 195 -11.27 -11.46 -9.87
CA HIS A 195 -11.44 -10.03 -10.12
C HIS A 195 -10.39 -9.23 -9.33
N SER A 196 -9.74 -8.27 -10.02
CA SER A 196 -8.75 -7.39 -9.40
C SER A 196 -9.40 -6.19 -8.75
N PHE A 197 -9.04 -5.93 -7.49
CA PHE A 197 -9.46 -4.76 -6.74
C PHE A 197 -8.26 -3.99 -6.24
N ARG A 198 -8.45 -2.69 -6.02
CA ARG A 198 -7.57 -1.89 -5.18
C ARG A 198 -8.19 -1.78 -3.80
N ARG A 199 -7.44 -2.20 -2.79
CA ARG A 199 -7.80 -2.08 -1.38
C ARG A 199 -7.13 -0.84 -0.79
N VAL A 200 -7.94 0.10 -0.32
CA VAL A 200 -7.48 1.27 0.44
C VAL A 200 -7.47 0.89 1.91
N ILE A 201 -6.33 1.10 2.56
CA ILE A 201 -6.13 0.87 3.99
C ILE A 201 -5.71 2.16 4.65
N VAL A 202 -6.33 2.49 5.78
CA VAL A 202 -5.91 3.59 6.66
C VAL A 202 -5.40 3.03 7.98
N LEU A 203 -4.21 3.48 8.38
CA LEU A 203 -3.59 3.22 9.67
C LEU A 203 -3.42 4.54 10.43
N GLU A 204 -3.60 4.51 11.74
CA GLU A 204 -3.12 5.61 12.59
C GLU A 204 -1.60 5.44 12.81
N SER A 205 -0.93 6.55 13.14
CA SER A 205 0.53 6.53 13.26
C SER A 205 1.07 5.58 14.34
N CYS A 206 0.28 5.32 15.39
CA CYS A 206 0.66 4.38 16.45
C CYS A 206 0.67 2.92 15.98
N ASP A 207 -0.10 2.58 14.95
CA ASP A 207 -0.23 1.20 14.48
C ASP A 207 0.88 0.80 13.51
N LEU A 208 1.65 1.76 13.00
CA LEU A 208 2.79 1.45 12.15
C LEU A 208 3.83 0.60 12.90
N GLU A 209 4.01 0.85 14.20
CA GLU A 209 4.86 0.02 15.06
C GLU A 209 4.32 -1.40 15.14
N THR A 210 3.05 -1.55 15.51
CA THR A 210 2.36 -2.83 15.65
C THR A 210 2.44 -3.64 14.37
N PHE A 211 2.28 -2.99 13.21
CA PHE A 211 2.44 -3.64 11.90
C PHE A 211 3.85 -4.19 11.69
N VAL A 212 4.90 -3.39 11.97
CA VAL A 212 6.30 -3.81 11.80
C VAL A 212 6.64 -4.96 12.77
N GLU A 213 6.13 -4.91 14.00
CA GLU A 213 6.28 -6.01 14.98
C GLU A 213 5.59 -7.28 14.50
N SER A 214 4.38 -7.20 13.95
CA SER A 214 3.67 -8.35 13.35
C SER A 214 4.44 -8.95 12.18
N LEU A 215 5.00 -8.13 11.29
CA LEU A 215 5.89 -8.60 10.22
C LEU A 215 7.11 -9.33 10.77
N LYS A 216 7.77 -8.74 11.76
CA LYS A 216 8.97 -9.32 12.37
C LYS A 216 8.68 -10.69 12.98
N ASN A 217 7.61 -10.80 13.77
CA ASN A 217 7.18 -12.06 14.36
C ASN A 217 6.89 -13.12 13.30
N ASN A 218 6.32 -12.76 12.15
CA ASN A 218 6.07 -13.70 11.07
C ASN A 218 7.37 -14.23 10.45
N PHE A 219 8.37 -13.38 10.23
CA PHE A 219 9.66 -13.79 9.65
C PHE A 219 10.55 -14.57 10.63
N GLU A 220 10.46 -14.31 11.93
CA GLU A 220 11.20 -15.07 12.95
C GLU A 220 10.62 -16.49 13.18
N ASN A 221 9.34 -16.69 12.86
CA ASN A 221 8.64 -17.98 13.03
C ASN A 221 8.51 -18.79 11.72
N SER A 222 9.01 -18.29 10.59
CA SER A 222 8.98 -18.96 9.27
C SER A 222 10.31 -19.63 8.94
#